data_AF-A0A7J3XFB5-F1
#
_entry.id   AF-A0A7J3XFB5-F1
#
_cell.length_a   1.000
_cell.length_b   1.000
_cell.length_c   1.000
_cell.angle_alpha   90.00
_cell.angle_beta   90.00
_cell.angle_gamma   90.00
#
_symmetry.space_group_name_H-M   'P 1'
#
loop_
_entity.id
_entity.type
_entity.pdbx_description
1 polymer ?
#
loop_
_entity_poly.entity_id
_entity_poly.type
_entity_poly.pdbx_seq_one_letter_code
_entity_poly.pdbx_strand_id
1 'polypeptide(L)'
;MKGISLPINLIVVIALAVIVLLGVAAFFMGGFTAGTVRMTDTQAWNDGCATWRMRGCKLSDVDDIKIQNYDPDGDGEPDSLAVACSRVFGYPLGDATTPNSAYYGSEGGEGYNATLNPCWAKCCGFIQT
;
A
#
# COMPACT_ATOMS: atom_id res chain seq x y z
N MET A 1 48.10 -26.98 37.34
CA MET A 1 47.21 -26.04 36.62
C MET A 1 47.85 -24.66 36.72
N LYS A 2 48.46 -24.15 35.64
CA LYS A 2 49.06 -22.82 35.66
C LYS A 2 47.95 -21.81 35.37
N GLY A 3 47.51 -21.08 36.39
CA GLY A 3 46.57 -19.98 36.23
C GLY A 3 47.21 -18.91 35.36
N ILE A 4 46.62 -18.64 34.21
CA ILE A 4 47.00 -17.51 33.38
C ILE A 4 46.51 -16.27 34.13
N SER A 5 47.43 -15.60 34.84
CA SER A 5 47.20 -14.27 35.37
C SER A 5 47.12 -13.31 34.19
N LEU A 6 45.92 -13.07 33.67
CA LEU A 6 45.72 -12.06 32.64
C LEU A 6 45.99 -10.68 33.24
N PRO A 7 46.90 -9.89 32.65
CA PRO A 7 47.14 -8.52 33.08
C PRO A 7 45.83 -7.74 33.06
N ILE A 8 45.59 -6.94 34.10
CA ILE A 8 44.38 -6.11 34.22
C ILE A 8 44.15 -5.27 32.95
N ASN A 9 45.21 -4.75 32.34
CA ASN A 9 45.12 -3.97 31.10
C ASN A 9 44.46 -4.75 29.95
N LEU A 10 44.68 -6.06 29.87
CA LEU A 10 44.10 -6.89 28.82
C LEU A 10 42.60 -7.13 29.07
N ILE A 11 42.19 -7.29 30.33
CA ILE A 11 40.76 -7.40 30.68
C ILE A 11 39.99 -6.14 30.28
N VAL A 12 40.58 -4.96 30.54
CA VAL A 12 39.96 -3.67 30.18
C VAL A 12 39.77 -3.52 28.68
N VAL A 13 40.79 -3.92 27.88
CA VAL A 13 40.70 -3.86 26.41
C VAL A 13 39.61 -4.78 25.88
N ILE A 14 39.50 -6.00 26.41
CA ILE A 14 38.44 -6.95 26.00
C ILE A 14 37.06 -6.37 26.33
N ALA A 15 36.89 -5.83 27.54
CA ALA A 15 35.62 -5.24 27.96
C ALA A 15 35.19 -4.08 27.05
N LEU A 16 36.12 -3.17 26.73
CA LEU A 16 35.85 -2.06 25.80
C LEU A 16 35.52 -2.56 24.39
N ALA A 17 36.25 -3.54 23.88
CA ALA A 17 35.99 -4.12 22.56
C ALA A 17 34.58 -4.72 22.47
N VAL A 18 34.12 -5.43 23.51
CA VAL A 18 32.77 -6.00 23.54
C VAL A 18 31.69 -4.92 23.56
N ILE A 19 31.86 -3.87 24.37
CA ILE A 19 30.88 -2.76 24.44
C ILE A 19 30.76 -2.06 23.08
N VAL A 20 31.89 -1.76 22.43
CA VAL A 20 31.89 -1.13 21.11
C VAL A 20 31.22 -2.03 20.08
N LEU A 21 31.52 -3.33 20.09
CA LEU A 21 30.96 -4.29 19.15
C LEU A 21 29.44 -4.44 19.33
N LEU A 22 28.94 -4.47 20.56
CA LEU A 22 27.51 -4.47 20.87
C LEU A 22 26.81 -3.17 20.43
N GLY A 23 27.46 -2.02 20.61
CA GLY A 23 26.94 -0.73 20.15
C GLY A 23 26.80 -0.66 18.64
N VAL A 24 27.80 -1.14 17.90
CA VAL A 24 27.76 -1.24 16.43
C VAL A 24 26.65 -2.22 16.00
N ALA A 25 26.56 -3.39 16.61
CA ALA A 25 25.51 -4.36 16.28
C ALA A 25 24.10 -3.78 16.49
N ALA A 26 23.88 -3.08 17.62
CA ALA A 26 22.61 -2.41 17.90
C ALA A 26 22.29 -1.30 16.89
N PHE A 27 23.30 -0.54 16.46
CA PHE A 27 23.14 0.50 15.43
C PHE A 27 22.71 -0.09 14.08
N PHE A 28 23.31 -1.21 13.67
CA PHE A 28 22.93 -1.89 12.43
C PHE A 28 21.58 -2.63 12.52
N MET A 29 21.16 -3.09 13.71
CA MET A 29 19.83 -3.69 13.91
C MET A 29 18.71 -2.65 14.07
N GLY A 30 19.00 -1.46 14.61
CA GLY A 30 18.01 -0.41 14.88
C GLY A 30 17.71 0.54 13.73
N GLY A 31 18.56 0.58 12.68
CA GLY A 31 18.45 1.54 11.58
C GLY A 31 17.54 1.13 10.41
N PHE A 32 17.07 -0.11 10.36
CA PHE A 32 16.20 -0.62 9.30
C PHE A 32 14.75 -0.76 9.79
N THR A 33 14.12 0.34 10.19
CA THR A 33 12.66 0.40 10.05
C THR A 33 12.39 0.38 8.55
N ALA A 34 11.88 -0.72 8.02
CA ALA A 34 11.44 -0.78 6.63
C ALA A 34 10.52 0.41 6.40
N GLY A 35 11.00 1.43 5.69
CA GLY A 35 10.17 2.55 5.31
C GLY A 35 9.02 1.93 4.53
N THR A 36 7.80 2.09 5.02
CA THR A 36 6.59 1.73 4.29
C THR A 36 6.70 2.43 2.95
N VAL A 37 7.07 1.68 1.92
CA VAL A 37 7.17 2.18 0.55
C VAL A 37 5.75 2.53 0.18
N ARG A 38 5.42 3.82 0.28
CA ARG A 38 4.09 4.32 -0.07
C ARG A 38 3.86 3.99 -1.54
N MET A 39 2.80 3.24 -1.81
CA MET A 39 2.44 2.88 -3.16
C MET A 39 2.03 4.14 -3.92
N THR A 40 2.55 4.32 -5.14
CA THR A 40 2.15 5.46 -5.98
C THR A 40 0.73 5.26 -6.52
N ASP A 41 0.00 6.36 -6.77
CA ASP A 41 -1.36 6.31 -7.34
C ASP A 41 -1.43 5.44 -8.60
N THR A 42 -0.46 5.56 -9.50
CA THR A 42 -0.39 4.77 -10.74
C THR A 42 -0.16 3.28 -10.48
N GLN A 43 0.67 2.94 -9.49
CA GLN A 43 0.94 1.55 -9.14
C GLN A 43 -0.29 0.91 -8.48
N ALA A 44 -0.93 1.65 -7.57
CA ALA A 44 -2.17 1.24 -6.93
C ALA A 44 -3.28 0.98 -7.96
N TRP A 45 -3.45 1.90 -8.92
CA TRP A 45 -4.38 1.73 -10.03
C TRP A 45 -4.09 0.48 -10.84
N ASN A 46 -2.83 0.24 -11.22
CA ASN A 46 -2.47 -0.93 -12.04
C ASN A 46 -2.71 -2.25 -11.30
N ASP A 47 -2.37 -2.32 -10.01
CA ASP A 47 -2.52 -3.52 -9.19
C ASP A 47 -4.00 -3.82 -8.88
N GLY A 48 -4.74 -2.79 -8.47
CA GLY A 48 -6.18 -2.92 -8.24
C GLY A 48 -6.94 -3.20 -9.55
N CYS A 49 -6.53 -2.62 -10.68
CA CYS A 49 -7.12 -2.93 -11.98
C CYS A 49 -6.85 -4.39 -12.41
N ALA A 50 -5.65 -4.92 -12.18
CA ALA A 50 -5.38 -6.33 -12.43
C ALA A 50 -6.30 -7.24 -11.60
N THR A 51 -6.48 -6.91 -10.32
CA THR A 51 -7.42 -7.62 -9.43
C THR A 51 -8.86 -7.50 -9.91
N TRP A 52 -9.27 -6.33 -10.35
CA TRP A 52 -10.62 -6.08 -10.85
C TRP A 52 -10.93 -6.89 -12.11
N ARG A 53 -9.96 -6.98 -13.03
CA ARG A 53 -10.07 -7.84 -14.23
C ARG A 53 -10.20 -9.31 -13.87
N MET A 54 -9.43 -9.80 -12.88
CA MET A 54 -9.54 -11.18 -12.41
C MET A 54 -10.90 -11.50 -11.79
N ARG A 55 -11.57 -10.52 -11.17
CA ARG A 55 -12.93 -10.67 -10.61
C ARG A 55 -14.05 -10.53 -11.66
N GLY A 56 -13.70 -10.33 -12.93
CA GLY A 56 -14.66 -10.20 -14.01
C GLY A 56 -15.23 -8.79 -14.15
N CYS A 57 -14.52 -7.76 -13.67
CA CYS A 57 -14.85 -6.37 -13.94
C CYS A 57 -16.28 -5.95 -13.53
N LYS A 58 -16.79 -6.49 -12.42
CA LYS A 58 -18.10 -6.10 -11.89
C LYS A 58 -18.00 -4.73 -11.24
N LEU A 59 -18.94 -3.83 -11.51
CA LEU A 59 -18.93 -2.52 -10.86
C LEU A 59 -19.06 -2.60 -9.35
N SER A 60 -19.78 -3.62 -8.84
CA SER A 60 -19.89 -3.91 -7.39
C SER A 60 -18.53 -3.88 -6.68
N ASP A 61 -17.50 -4.33 -7.37
CA ASP A 61 -16.21 -4.64 -6.76
C ASP A 61 -15.28 -3.42 -6.69
N VAL A 62 -15.59 -2.31 -7.36
CA VAL A 62 -14.66 -1.17 -7.48
C VAL A 62 -14.38 -0.50 -6.13
N ASP A 63 -15.37 -0.46 -5.25
CA ASP A 63 -15.24 0.10 -3.90
C ASP A 63 -14.80 -0.95 -2.87
N ASP A 64 -15.07 -2.23 -3.15
CA ASP A 64 -14.67 -3.37 -2.32
C ASP A 64 -13.20 -3.76 -2.49
N ILE A 65 -12.59 -3.45 -3.64
CA ILE A 65 -11.17 -3.73 -3.90
C ILE A 65 -10.34 -2.69 -3.14
N LYS A 66 -9.88 -3.09 -1.95
CA LYS A 66 -8.93 -2.37 -1.11
C LYS A 66 -7.49 -2.70 -1.50
N ILE A 67 -6.68 -1.67 -1.77
CA ILE A 67 -5.30 -1.83 -2.26
C ILE A 67 -4.34 -1.75 -1.08
N GLN A 68 -3.65 -2.85 -0.77
CA GLN A 68 -2.75 -2.92 0.38
C GLN A 68 -1.58 -1.92 0.25
N ASN A 69 -1.29 -1.18 1.33
CA ASN A 69 -0.27 -0.12 1.40
C ASN A 69 -0.56 1.11 0.51
N TYR A 70 -1.80 1.25 0.03
CA TYR A 70 -2.28 2.46 -0.62
C TYR A 70 -3.18 3.21 0.36
N ASP A 71 -2.64 4.28 0.94
CA ASP A 71 -3.30 5.17 1.90
C ASP A 71 -2.85 6.60 1.59
N PRO A 72 -3.43 7.23 0.56
CA PRO A 72 -3.12 8.59 0.17
C PRO A 72 -3.70 9.69 1.07
N ASP A 73 -4.70 9.43 1.91
CA ASP A 73 -5.25 10.41 2.86
C ASP A 73 -4.61 10.34 4.26
N GLY A 74 -3.90 9.24 4.54
CA GLY A 74 -3.12 9.02 5.75
C GLY A 74 -3.97 8.58 6.95
N ASP A 75 -5.15 8.01 6.72
CA ASP A 75 -6.05 7.56 7.79
C ASP A 75 -5.62 6.21 8.42
N GLY A 76 -4.65 5.53 7.80
CA GLY A 76 -4.10 4.25 8.26
C GLY A 76 -4.88 3.03 7.73
N GLU A 77 -5.93 3.24 6.94
CA GLU A 77 -6.71 2.19 6.29
C GLU A 77 -6.39 2.15 4.78
N PRO A 78 -6.44 0.96 4.15
CA PRO A 78 -6.24 0.86 2.71
C PRO A 78 -7.41 1.49 1.94
N ASP A 79 -7.07 2.30 0.94
CA ASP A 79 -8.02 2.95 0.06
C ASP A 79 -8.53 2.03 -1.06
N SER A 80 -9.69 2.38 -1.61
CA SER A 80 -10.32 1.61 -2.68
C SER A 80 -9.71 1.90 -4.06
N LEU A 81 -9.93 0.99 -5.00
CA LEU A 81 -9.60 1.17 -6.41
C LEU A 81 -10.30 2.40 -7.01
N ALA A 82 -11.49 2.76 -6.52
CA ALA A 82 -12.18 4.00 -6.90
C ALA A 82 -11.33 5.23 -6.58
N VAL A 83 -10.76 5.30 -5.38
CA VAL A 83 -9.87 6.40 -4.95
C VAL A 83 -8.59 6.43 -5.79
N ALA A 84 -8.01 5.27 -6.08
CA ALA A 84 -6.85 5.21 -6.97
C ALA A 84 -7.17 5.76 -8.38
N CYS A 85 -8.34 5.40 -8.93
CA CYS A 85 -8.77 5.91 -10.22
C CYS A 85 -8.99 7.42 -10.23
N SER A 86 -9.71 7.95 -9.23
CA SER A 86 -10.03 9.37 -9.14
C SER A 86 -8.77 10.22 -9.08
N ARG A 87 -7.75 9.76 -8.36
CA ARG A 87 -6.46 10.44 -8.22
C ARG A 87 -5.59 10.35 -9.47
N VAL A 88 -5.55 9.20 -10.13
CA VAL A 88 -4.75 9.03 -11.37
C VAL A 88 -5.31 9.84 -12.53
N PHE A 89 -6.64 9.89 -12.68
CA PHE A 89 -7.27 10.48 -13.86
C PHE A 89 -8.00 11.81 -13.58
N GLY A 90 -8.12 12.23 -12.33
CA GLY A 90 -8.80 13.47 -11.94
C GLY A 90 -10.33 13.40 -12.01
N TYR A 91 -10.92 12.22 -11.84
CA TYR A 91 -12.38 12.07 -11.82
C TYR A 91 -12.94 12.30 -10.41
N PRO A 92 -14.07 13.02 -10.23
CA PRO A 92 -14.68 13.19 -8.91
C PRO A 92 -15.28 11.86 -8.42
N LEU A 93 -15.12 11.50 -7.14
CA LEU A 93 -15.76 10.30 -6.60
C LEU A 93 -17.25 10.55 -6.36
N GLY A 94 -18.09 9.70 -6.96
CA GLY A 94 -19.52 9.65 -6.67
C GLY A 94 -20.35 10.80 -7.22
N ASP A 95 -21.63 10.79 -6.85
CA ASP A 95 -22.54 11.93 -6.96
C ASP A 95 -23.14 12.29 -5.59
N ALA A 96 -24.18 13.13 -5.56
CA ALA A 96 -24.88 13.50 -4.32
C ALA A 96 -25.52 12.32 -3.57
N THR A 97 -25.72 11.18 -4.24
CA THR A 97 -26.35 9.97 -3.72
C THR A 97 -25.34 8.90 -3.29
N THR A 98 -24.12 8.90 -3.85
CA THR A 98 -23.06 7.91 -3.56
C THR A 98 -21.69 8.57 -3.32
N PRO A 99 -21.57 9.49 -2.34
CA PRO A 99 -20.33 10.23 -2.10
C PRO A 99 -19.15 9.30 -1.80
N ASN A 100 -17.96 9.64 -2.33
CA ASN A 100 -16.70 8.89 -2.16
C ASN A 100 -16.67 7.48 -2.77
N SER A 101 -17.61 7.15 -3.66
CA SER A 101 -17.63 5.87 -4.38
C SER A 101 -17.24 6.05 -5.84
N ALA A 102 -16.89 4.96 -6.54
CA ALA A 102 -16.82 5.01 -8.01
C ALA A 102 -18.19 4.88 -8.69
N TYR A 103 -19.29 4.71 -7.94
CA TYR A 103 -20.63 4.68 -8.51
C TYR A 103 -21.08 6.07 -8.91
N TYR A 104 -21.41 6.24 -10.19
CA TYR A 104 -22.20 7.36 -10.66
C TYR A 104 -23.63 6.86 -10.88
N GLY A 105 -24.56 7.25 -10.00
CA GLY A 105 -25.94 6.76 -9.96
C GLY A 105 -26.30 6.05 -8.64
N SER A 106 -27.59 5.71 -8.48
CA SER A 106 -28.19 5.04 -7.29
C SER A 106 -28.48 3.57 -7.55
N GLU A 107 -27.88 2.66 -6.74
CA GLU A 107 -28.08 1.19 -6.80
C GLU A 107 -29.58 0.85 -6.71
N GLY A 108 -30.21 0.62 -7.86
CA GLY A 108 -31.64 0.30 -7.96
C GLY A 108 -32.41 1.01 -9.07
N GLY A 109 -31.83 2.02 -9.72
CA GLY A 109 -32.42 2.63 -10.91
C GLY A 109 -32.08 1.87 -12.20
N GLU A 110 -33.10 1.51 -12.99
CA GLU A 110 -32.95 1.00 -14.35
C GLU A 110 -32.05 1.94 -15.17
N GLY A 111 -30.77 1.59 -15.38
CA GLY A 111 -29.88 2.42 -16.20
C GLY A 111 -28.39 2.45 -15.86
N TYR A 112 -27.88 1.59 -14.98
CA TYR A 112 -26.43 1.52 -14.79
C TYR A 112 -25.72 0.96 -16.00
N ASN A 113 -25.11 1.85 -16.76
CA ASN A 113 -24.25 1.48 -17.85
C ASN A 113 -22.80 1.50 -17.36
N ALA A 114 -22.24 0.31 -17.11
CA ALA A 114 -20.84 0.10 -16.75
C ALA A 114 -19.86 0.87 -17.65
N THR A 115 -20.22 1.01 -18.92
CA THR A 115 -19.47 1.72 -19.95
C THR A 115 -19.37 3.24 -19.71
N LEU A 116 -20.25 3.82 -18.89
CA LEU A 116 -20.23 5.24 -18.52
C LEU A 116 -19.30 5.53 -17.34
N ASN A 117 -18.90 4.52 -16.57
CA ASN A 117 -17.93 4.71 -15.51
C ASN A 117 -16.53 4.88 -16.15
N PRO A 118 -15.88 6.04 -15.99
CA PRO A 118 -14.61 6.30 -16.64
C PRO A 118 -13.49 5.38 -16.13
N CYS A 119 -13.54 4.97 -14.85
CA CYS A 119 -12.61 4.00 -14.27
C CYS A 119 -12.81 2.62 -14.89
N TRP A 120 -14.06 2.17 -15.00
CA TRP A 120 -14.38 0.90 -15.64
C TRP A 120 -13.93 0.90 -17.11
N ALA A 121 -14.20 1.96 -17.86
CA ALA A 121 -13.78 2.06 -19.26
C ALA A 121 -12.25 1.97 -19.42
N LYS A 122 -11.47 2.57 -18.51
CA LYS A 122 -10.00 2.52 -18.54
C LYS A 122 -9.43 1.18 -18.13
N CYS A 123 -10.03 0.52 -17.13
CA CYS A 123 -9.54 -0.77 -16.65
C CYS A 123 -10.09 -1.96 -17.45
N CYS A 124 -11.41 -2.00 -17.63
CA CYS A 124 -12.17 -3.16 -18.08
C CYS A 124 -12.72 -3.04 -19.51
N GLY A 125 -12.74 -1.83 -20.08
CA GLY A 125 -13.27 -1.57 -21.43
C GLY A 125 -12.59 -2.31 -22.57
N PHE A 126 -11.42 -2.92 -22.34
CA PHE A 126 -10.68 -3.69 -23.34
C PHE A 126 -11.01 -5.21 -23.37
N ILE A 127 -11.89 -5.72 -22.50
CA ILE A 127 -12.17 -7.17 -22.41
C ILE A 127 -13.23 -7.65 -23.44
N GLN A 128 -13.80 -6.77 -24.28
CA GLN A 128 -14.85 -7.15 -25.25
C GLN A 128 -14.36 -7.75 -26.59
N THR A 129 -13.25 -8.48 -26.63
CA THR A 129 -12.81 -9.19 -27.86
C THR A 129 -12.70 -10.67 -27.66
#